data_AF-A0A2H5Q8A4-F1
#
_entry.id   AF-A0A2H5Q8A4-F1
#
_cell.length_a   1.000
_cell.length_b   1.000
_cell.length_c   1.000
_cell.angle_alpha   90.00
_cell.angle_beta   90.00
_cell.angle_gamma   90.00
#
_symmetry.space_group_name_H-M   'P 1'
#
loop_
_entity.id
_entity.type
_entity.pdbx_description
1 polymer ?
#
loop_
_entity_poly.entity_id
_entity_poly.type
_entity_poly.pdbx_seq_one_letter_code
_entity_poly.pdbx_strand_id
1 'polypeptide(L)'
;MKSVFCCVGALAIAGPLQHVDKGLLGWWLCEGQVKSGDLNGRPDKLPDAESHWIDTDKLVKFILDSRDMEDGGISDRPDDAIDVFHTYFGVAGLSLLECPGLKLIDPAYALPADVVNRIFFGKR
;
A
#
# COMPACT_ATOMS: atom_id res chain seq x y z
N MET A 1 8.80 -1.24 -5.32
CA MET A 1 7.64 -0.45 -4.86
C MET A 1 7.99 0.83 -4.10
N LYS A 2 8.94 0.84 -3.15
CA LYS A 2 9.29 2.03 -2.36
C LYS A 2 9.64 3.28 -3.19
N SER A 3 10.47 3.15 -4.22
CA SER A 3 10.84 4.27 -5.12
C SER A 3 9.64 4.82 -5.90
N VAL A 4 8.77 3.93 -6.41
CA VAL A 4 7.56 4.30 -7.15
C VAL A 4 6.60 5.08 -6.25
N PHE A 5 6.41 4.62 -5.01
CA PHE A 5 5.62 5.35 -4.01
C PHE A 5 6.17 6.77 -3.81
N CYS A 6 7.48 6.94 -3.59
CA CYS A 6 8.09 8.26 -3.40
C CYS A 6 7.90 9.17 -4.63
N CYS A 7 8.10 8.66 -5.85
CA CYS A 7 7.94 9.44 -7.07
C CYS A 7 6.49 9.86 -7.29
N VAL A 8 5.54 8.94 -7.18
CA VAL A 8 4.11 9.22 -7.39
C VAL A 8 3.56 10.13 -6.30
N GLY A 9 3.93 9.90 -5.03
CA GLY A 9 3.56 10.76 -3.91
C GLY A 9 4.08 12.19 -4.08
N ALA A 10 5.34 12.36 -4.50
CA ALA A 10 5.90 13.69 -4.77
C ALA A 10 5.15 14.41 -5.90
N LEU A 11 4.79 13.71 -6.98
CA LEU A 11 3.99 14.28 -8.08
C LEU A 11 2.55 14.61 -7.64
N ALA A 12 1.95 13.80 -6.77
CA ALA A 12 0.63 14.08 -6.20
C ALA A 12 0.66 15.35 -5.34
N ILE A 13 1.69 15.52 -4.51
CA ILE A 13 1.87 16.68 -3.64
C ILE A 13 2.18 17.95 -4.45
N ALA A 14 3.05 17.85 -5.45
CA ALA A 14 3.48 19.01 -6.24
C ALA A 14 2.43 19.48 -7.27
N GLY A 15 1.40 18.67 -7.55
CA GLY A 15 0.36 18.96 -8.54
C GLY A 15 0.56 18.47 -10.00
N PRO A 16 1.70 17.91 -10.45
CA PRO A 16 1.86 17.39 -11.81
C PRO A 16 1.53 15.89 -12.01
N LEU A 17 0.63 15.32 -11.19
CA LEU A 17 0.29 13.88 -11.25
C LEU A 17 -0.28 13.43 -12.61
N GLN A 18 -0.85 14.34 -13.40
CA GLN A 18 -1.36 14.08 -14.75
C GLN A 18 -0.29 13.60 -15.75
N HIS A 19 1.00 13.77 -15.45
CA HIS A 19 2.07 13.24 -16.30
C HIS A 19 2.32 11.75 -16.11
N VAL A 20 1.73 11.13 -15.08
CA VAL A 20 1.82 9.70 -14.85
C VAL A 20 0.80 8.98 -15.74
N ASP A 21 1.28 8.04 -16.57
CA ASP A 21 0.41 7.09 -17.24
C ASP A 21 -0.18 6.12 -16.22
N LYS A 22 -1.43 6.39 -15.83
CA LYS A 22 -2.14 5.60 -14.82
C LYS A 22 -2.42 4.17 -15.28
N GLY A 23 -2.64 3.96 -16.58
CA GLY A 23 -2.94 2.65 -17.14
C GLY A 23 -1.70 1.76 -17.08
N LEU A 24 -0.58 2.28 -17.59
CA LEU A 24 0.69 1.57 -17.58
C LEU A 24 1.21 1.33 -16.16
N LEU A 25 1.19 2.36 -15.31
CA LEU A 25 1.67 2.24 -13.92
C LEU A 25 0.78 1.29 -13.11
N GLY A 26 -0.54 1.44 -13.23
CA GLY A 26 -1.48 0.55 -12.55
C GLY A 26 -1.22 -0.90 -12.96
N TRP A 27 -1.07 -1.17 -14.26
CA TRP A 27 -0.86 -2.52 -14.76
C TRP A 27 0.44 -3.10 -14.18
N TRP A 28 1.53 -2.32 -14.24
CA TRP A 28 2.83 -2.74 -13.73
C TRP A 28 2.81 -3.06 -12.23
N LEU A 29 2.05 -2.29 -11.44
CA LEU A 29 1.90 -2.54 -9.99
C LEU A 29 1.13 -3.83 -9.71
N CYS A 30 0.10 -4.09 -10.51
CA CYS A 30 -0.86 -5.17 -10.34
C CYS A 30 -0.31 -6.54 -10.72
N GLU A 31 0.49 -6.60 -11.79
CA GLU A 31 1.26 -7.80 -12.16
C GLU A 31 2.26 -8.24 -11.08
N GLY A 32 2.56 -7.36 -10.12
CA GLY A 32 3.37 -7.69 -8.97
C GLY A 32 2.69 -8.66 -7.99
N GLN A 33 1.38 -8.85 -8.05
CA GLN A 33 0.70 -9.72 -7.09
C GLN A 33 0.95 -11.21 -7.37
N VAL A 34 1.53 -11.91 -6.40
CA VAL A 34 1.77 -13.36 -6.50
C VAL A 34 0.64 -14.17 -5.90
N LYS A 35 0.66 -15.50 -6.15
CA LYS A 35 -0.39 -16.42 -5.70
C LYS A 35 -0.65 -16.41 -4.19
N SER A 36 0.38 -16.12 -3.39
CA SER A 36 0.27 -16.00 -1.93
C SER A 36 -0.46 -14.74 -1.48
N GLY A 37 -0.71 -13.76 -2.37
CA GLY A 37 -1.35 -12.49 -2.07
C GLY A 37 -0.37 -11.31 -1.95
N ASP A 38 0.92 -11.58 -1.75
CA ASP A 38 2.01 -10.59 -1.67
C ASP A 38 2.16 -9.77 -2.96
N LEU A 39 2.66 -8.54 -2.83
CA LEU A 39 2.95 -7.60 -3.91
C LEU A 39 4.46 -7.47 -4.11
N ASN A 40 4.99 -8.12 -5.14
CA ASN A 40 6.40 -8.03 -5.50
C ASN A 40 6.74 -6.73 -6.22
N GLY A 41 7.96 -6.24 -5.98
CA GLY A 41 8.46 -5.01 -6.59
C GLY A 41 8.80 -5.10 -8.08
N ARG A 42 8.71 -6.28 -8.72
CA ARG A 42 9.03 -6.51 -10.13
C ARG A 42 8.02 -7.52 -10.74
N PRO A 43 7.40 -7.21 -11.89
CA PRO A 43 6.50 -8.14 -12.55
C PRO A 43 7.28 -9.22 -13.31
N ASP A 44 6.83 -10.47 -13.19
CA ASP A 44 7.43 -11.65 -13.85
C ASP A 44 6.53 -12.22 -14.98
N LYS A 45 5.44 -11.54 -15.36
CA LYS A 45 4.46 -12.04 -16.35
C LYS A 45 4.07 -11.02 -17.42
N LEU A 46 3.63 -11.57 -18.56
CA LEU A 46 3.08 -10.83 -19.70
C LEU A 46 1.59 -10.53 -19.46
N PRO A 47 1.08 -9.41 -20.01
CA PRO A 47 -0.23 -8.86 -19.66
C PRO A 47 -1.39 -9.78 -20.01
N ASP A 48 -2.30 -10.00 -19.06
CA ASP A 48 -3.68 -10.40 -19.32
C ASP A 48 -4.61 -9.27 -18.85
N ALA A 49 -5.34 -8.67 -19.79
CA ALA A 49 -6.32 -7.64 -19.52
C ALA A 49 -7.65 -8.31 -19.18
N GLU A 50 -8.06 -8.31 -17.91
CA GLU A 50 -9.47 -8.19 -17.50
C GLU A 50 -9.65 -8.10 -15.98
N SER A 51 -10.27 -6.98 -15.56
CA SER A 51 -11.11 -6.81 -14.37
C SER A 51 -10.62 -7.41 -13.04
N HIS A 52 -9.62 -6.76 -12.43
CA HIS A 52 -9.44 -6.45 -11.00
C HIS A 52 -7.94 -6.16 -10.82
N TRP A 53 -7.58 -4.91 -10.51
CA TRP A 53 -6.18 -4.48 -10.39
C TRP A 53 -5.41 -5.35 -9.37
N ILE A 54 -6.02 -5.72 -8.25
CA ILE A 54 -5.44 -6.67 -7.28
C ILE A 54 -6.56 -7.51 -6.65
N ASP A 55 -6.21 -8.71 -6.17
CA ASP A 55 -7.02 -9.51 -5.26
C ASP A 55 -6.83 -8.99 -3.83
N THR A 56 -7.75 -8.11 -3.42
CA THR A 56 -7.74 -7.46 -2.11
C THR A 56 -7.82 -8.47 -0.97
N ASP A 57 -8.66 -9.49 -1.09
CA ASP A 57 -8.87 -10.48 -0.02
C ASP A 57 -7.59 -11.29 0.25
N LYS A 58 -6.87 -11.68 -0.81
CA LYS A 58 -5.57 -12.34 -0.67
C LYS A 58 -4.52 -11.43 -0.06
N LEU A 59 -4.50 -10.15 -0.43
CA LEU A 59 -3.55 -9.19 0.15
C LEU A 59 -3.83 -8.93 1.63
N VAL A 60 -5.10 -8.74 2.01
CA VAL A 60 -5.52 -8.62 3.42
C VAL A 60 -5.10 -9.87 4.18
N LYS A 61 -5.40 -11.06 3.65
CA LYS A 61 -4.99 -12.32 4.27
C LYS A 61 -3.48 -12.41 4.44
N PHE A 62 -2.70 -12.06 3.42
CA PHE A 62 -1.24 -12.09 3.47
C PHE A 62 -0.68 -11.18 4.58
N ILE A 63 -1.17 -9.95 4.68
CA ILE A 63 -0.76 -9.00 5.74
C ILE A 63 -1.13 -9.54 7.13
N LEU A 64 -2.34 -10.11 7.28
CA LEU A 64 -2.79 -10.68 8.55
C LEU A 64 -2.07 -11.98 8.92
N ASP A 65 -1.62 -12.77 7.96
CA ASP A 65 -0.82 -13.96 8.20
C ASP A 65 0.63 -13.60 8.58
N SER A 66 1.09 -12.39 8.25
CA SER A 66 2.42 -11.86 8.59
C SER A 66 2.47 -11.16 9.96
N ARG A 67 1.43 -11.33 10.79
CA ARG A 67 1.36 -10.70 12.12
C ARG A 67 1.83 -11.66 13.21
N ASP A 68 2.49 -11.11 14.22
CA ASP A 68 2.77 -11.86 15.44
C ASP A 68 1.53 -11.85 16.35
N MET A 69 1.06 -13.04 16.74
CA MET A 69 -0.13 -13.21 17.57
C MET A 69 0.14 -13.09 19.06
N GLU A 70 1.39 -13.21 19.49
CA GLU A 70 1.81 -13.20 20.88
C GLU A 70 2.32 -11.81 21.28
N ASP A 71 3.28 -11.27 20.53
CA ASP A 71 3.95 -10.00 20.85
C ASP A 71 3.41 -8.80 20.03
N GLY A 72 2.63 -9.08 18.98
CA GLY A 72 2.10 -8.07 18.07
C GLY A 72 3.13 -7.55 17.06
N GLY A 73 2.68 -6.72 16.12
CA GLY A 73 3.48 -6.26 14.99
C GLY A 73 3.28 -7.09 13.73
N ILE A 74 3.84 -6.62 12.63
CA ILE A 74 3.76 -7.25 11.30
C ILE A 74 5.18 -7.30 10.73
N SER A 75 5.56 -8.44 10.17
CA SER A 75 6.82 -8.70 9.47
C SER A 75 6.67 -8.56 7.95
N ASP A 76 7.77 -8.69 7.19
CA ASP A 76 7.73 -8.69 5.72
C ASP A 76 6.91 -9.87 5.18
N ARG A 77 7.09 -11.05 5.79
CA ARG A 77 6.40 -12.29 5.43
C ARG A 77 6.05 -13.10 6.67
N PRO A 78 5.14 -14.09 6.56
CA PRO A 78 4.89 -15.02 7.66
C PRO A 78 6.20 -15.67 8.14
N ASP A 79 6.32 -15.83 9.45
CA ASP A 79 7.48 -16.40 10.16
C ASP A 79 8.78 -15.55 10.13
N ASP A 80 8.80 -14.40 9.46
CA ASP A 80 9.91 -13.44 9.56
C ASP A 80 9.86 -12.66 10.88
N ALA A 81 11.00 -12.08 11.28
CA ALA A 81 11.06 -11.20 12.45
C ALA A 81 10.22 -9.92 12.24
N ILE A 82 9.46 -9.53 13.26
CA ILE A 82 8.70 -8.28 13.24
C ILE A 82 9.61 -7.06 13.21
N ASP A 83 9.13 -5.98 12.58
CA ASP A 83 9.76 -4.68 12.69
C ASP A 83 8.75 -3.53 12.55
N VAL A 84 9.18 -2.34 12.97
CA VAL A 84 8.34 -1.14 12.96
C VAL A 84 7.98 -0.69 11.54
N PHE A 85 8.80 -0.99 10.55
CA PHE A 85 8.58 -0.59 9.16
C PHE A 85 7.43 -1.39 8.55
N HIS A 86 7.49 -2.73 8.60
CA HIS A 86 6.44 -3.59 8.08
C HIS A 86 5.17 -3.52 8.93
N THR A 87 5.28 -3.31 10.24
CA THR A 87 4.13 -3.00 11.10
C THR A 87 3.40 -1.75 10.61
N TYR A 88 4.12 -0.65 10.40
CA TYR A 88 3.52 0.60 9.95
C TYR A 88 2.88 0.46 8.56
N PHE A 89 3.62 -0.07 7.57
CA PHE A 89 3.11 -0.20 6.20
C PHE A 89 2.04 -1.28 6.04
N GLY A 90 2.07 -2.34 6.85
CA GLY A 90 1.02 -3.35 6.90
C GLY A 90 -0.30 -2.75 7.39
N VAL A 91 -0.28 -1.99 8.50
CA VAL A 91 -1.48 -1.30 9.00
C VAL A 91 -1.97 -0.23 8.02
N ALA A 92 -1.06 0.54 7.42
CA ALA A 92 -1.42 1.54 6.41
C ALA A 92 -2.03 0.90 5.16
N GLY A 93 -1.49 -0.25 4.73
CA GLY A 93 -2.03 -1.05 3.63
C GLY A 93 -3.45 -1.53 3.93
N LEU A 94 -3.68 -2.11 5.10
CA LEU A 94 -5.03 -2.51 5.53
C LEU A 94 -6.02 -1.34 5.56
N SER A 95 -5.57 -0.16 5.97
CA SER A 95 -6.39 1.07 5.93
C SER A 95 -6.78 1.45 4.49
N LEU A 96 -5.83 1.42 3.55
CA LEU A 96 -6.08 1.71 2.13
C LEU A 96 -6.97 0.66 1.44
N LEU A 97 -6.97 -0.58 1.96
CA LEU A 97 -7.88 -1.66 1.55
C LEU A 97 -9.24 -1.59 2.26
N GLU A 98 -9.52 -0.49 2.98
CA GLU A 98 -10.79 -0.21 3.66
C GLU A 98 -11.17 -1.25 4.73
N CYS A 99 -10.18 -1.89 5.37
CA CYS A 99 -10.44 -2.80 6.48
C CYS A 99 -11.05 -2.04 7.69
N PRO A 100 -12.07 -2.61 8.35
CA PRO A 100 -12.79 -1.93 9.42
C PRO A 100 -11.92 -1.70 10.66
N GLY A 101 -12.23 -0.63 11.40
CA GLY A 101 -11.54 -0.30 12.65
C GLY A 101 -10.22 0.46 12.48
N LEU A 102 -9.82 0.76 11.25
CA LEU A 102 -8.63 1.55 10.94
C LEU A 102 -8.97 2.99 10.55
N LYS A 103 -8.11 3.93 10.93
CA LYS A 103 -8.21 5.31 10.46
C LYS A 103 -7.80 5.39 8.99
N LEU A 104 -8.46 6.26 8.23
CA LEU A 104 -8.11 6.54 6.84
C LEU A 104 -6.69 7.10 6.75
N ILE A 105 -5.91 6.55 5.82
CA ILE A 105 -4.58 7.04 5.45
C ILE A 105 -4.67 7.89 4.19
N ASP A 106 -3.97 9.02 4.18
CA ASP A 106 -3.67 9.77 2.97
C ASP A 106 -2.56 9.04 2.18
N PRO A 107 -2.82 8.60 0.93
CA PRO A 107 -1.88 7.79 0.15
C PRO A 107 -0.70 8.58 -0.41
N ALA A 108 -0.74 9.93 -0.44
CA ALA A 108 0.38 10.74 -0.90
C ALA A 108 1.37 11.02 0.23
N TYR A 109 0.86 11.24 1.44
CA TYR A 109 1.68 11.56 2.61
C TYR A 109 2.04 10.33 3.47
N ALA A 110 1.36 9.20 3.30
CA ALA A 110 1.40 8.07 4.23
C ALA A 110 1.21 8.57 5.68
N LEU A 111 0.11 9.27 5.93
CA LEU A 111 -0.25 9.75 7.26
C LEU A 111 -1.76 9.63 7.45
N PRO A 112 -2.27 9.53 8.69
CA PRO A 112 -3.70 9.60 8.93
C PRO A 112 -4.30 10.88 8.32
N ALA A 113 -5.42 10.75 7.62
CA ALA A 113 -6.04 11.86 6.90
C ALA A 113 -6.42 13.02 7.85
N ASP A 114 -6.81 12.72 9.09
CA ASP A 114 -7.05 13.73 10.14
C ASP A 114 -5.79 14.52 10.50
N VAL A 115 -4.62 13.88 10.49
CA VAL A 115 -3.32 14.52 10.73
C VAL A 115 -2.92 15.42 9.57
N VAL A 116 -3.04 14.94 8.33
CA VAL A 116 -2.77 15.74 7.12
C VAL A 116 -3.65 16.98 7.10
N ASN A 117 -4.97 16.80 7.31
CA ASN A 117 -5.92 17.90 7.39
C ASN A 117 -5.53 18.91 8.46
N ARG A 118 -5.18 18.45 9.67
CA ARG A 118 -4.76 19.35 10.76
C ARG A 118 -3.49 20.15 10.43
N ILE A 119 -2.51 19.53 9.79
CA ILE A 119 -1.20 20.16 9.53
C ILE A 119 -1.27 21.14 8.35
N PHE A 120 -1.96 20.77 7.26
CA PHE A 120 -1.90 21.54 6.01
C PHE A 120 -3.16 22.36 5.71
N PHE A 121 -4.33 21.94 6.21
CA PHE A 121 -5.62 22.53 5.83
C PHE A 121 -6.47 23.01 7.03
N GLY A 122 -6.00 22.76 8.25
CA GLY A 122 -6.60 23.26 9.48
C GLY A 122 -6.49 24.78 9.49
N LYS A 123 -7.62 25.47 9.63
CA LYS A 123 -7.63 26.92 9.87
C LYS A 123 -6.75 27.20 11.10
N ARG A 124 -5.78 28.12 10.96
CA ARG A 124 -5.15 28.76 12.11
C ARG A 124 -6.19 29.57 12.89
#